data_AF-A0A024P7Y9-F1
#
_entry.id   AF-A0A024P7Y9-F1
#
_cell.length_a   1.000
_cell.length_b   1.000
_cell.length_c   1.000
_cell.angle_alpha   90.00
_cell.angle_beta   90.00
_cell.angle_gamma   90.00
#
_symmetry.space_group_name_H-M   'P 1'
#
loop_
_entity.id
_entity.type
_entity.pdbx_description
1 polymer ?
#
loop_
_entity_poly.entity_id
_entity_poly.type
_entity_poly.pdbx_seq_one_letter_code
_entity_poly.pdbx_strand_id
1 'polypeptide(L)'
;MQDILAIWLDDQENLGVIEKESDPFGSSFHPIKRDRKTGEILVINNLWYTTYTGARHYFRLNTNEFRVCGRMHKVDLNNTKLKQPS
;
A
#
# COMPACT_ATOMS: atom_id res chain seq x y z
N MET A 1 -9.98 -8.64 -12.77
CA MET A 1 -9.28 -8.81 -11.47
C MET A 1 -8.06 -7.92 -11.54
N GLN A 2 -7.81 -7.07 -10.54
CA GLN A 2 -6.51 -6.40 -10.42
C GLN A 2 -5.70 -7.19 -9.42
N ASP A 3 -4.73 -7.94 -9.90
CA ASP A 3 -3.86 -8.74 -9.06
C ASP A 3 -2.84 -7.82 -8.39
N ILE A 4 -2.54 -8.14 -7.13
CA ILE A 4 -1.53 -7.42 -6.36
C ILE A 4 -0.19 -8.05 -6.66
N LEU A 5 0.70 -7.25 -7.24
CA LEU A 5 2.01 -7.68 -7.71
C LEU A 5 3.07 -7.61 -6.59
N ALA A 6 2.92 -6.65 -5.68
CA ALA A 6 3.82 -6.46 -4.56
C ALA A 6 3.18 -5.66 -3.43
N ILE A 7 3.68 -5.87 -2.21
CA ILE A 7 3.34 -5.07 -1.04
C ILE A 7 4.65 -4.65 -0.37
N TRP A 8 4.74 -3.40 0.06
CA TRP A 8 5.78 -2.90 0.94
C TRP A 8 5.12 -2.36 2.20
N LEU A 9 5.56 -2.81 3.37
CA LEU A 9 5.07 -2.32 4.65
C LEU A 9 6.20 -1.66 5.44
N ASP A 10 5.84 -0.75 6.34
CA ASP A 10 6.76 -0.13 7.29
C ASP A 10 7.23 -1.12 8.37
N ASP A 11 8.17 -0.71 9.24
CA ASP A 11 8.75 -1.59 10.27
C ASP A 11 7.71 -2.09 11.29
N GLN A 12 6.54 -1.45 11.33
CA GLN A 12 5.41 -1.85 12.16
C GLN A 12 4.34 -2.61 11.38
N GLU A 13 4.53 -2.91 10.10
CA GLU A 13 3.55 -3.59 9.27
C GLU A 13 2.15 -2.93 9.25
N ASN A 14 2.05 -1.63 9.54
CA ASN A 14 0.80 -0.90 9.71
C ASN A 14 0.45 -0.05 8.48
N LEU A 15 1.47 0.51 7.84
CA LEU A 15 1.34 1.40 6.70
C LEU A 15 2.26 0.93 5.59
N GLY A 16 1.88 1.21 4.35
CA GLY A 16 2.63 0.68 3.22
C GLY A 16 2.16 1.16 1.88
N VAL A 17 2.68 0.51 0.85
CA VAL A 17 2.28 0.68 -0.53
C VAL A 17 1.99 -0.69 -1.12
N ILE A 18 0.94 -0.81 -1.90
CA ILE A 18 0.71 -1.98 -2.76
C ILE A 18 0.90 -1.59 -4.21
N GLU A 19 1.46 -2.49 -4.99
CA GLU A 19 1.45 -2.43 -6.44
C GLU A 19 0.34 -3.32 -6.96
N LYS A 20 -0.50 -2.76 -7.81
CA LYS A 20 -1.56 -3.46 -8.53
C LYS A 20 -1.28 -3.39 -10.01
N GLU A 21 -1.60 -4.46 -10.72
CA GLU A 21 -1.71 -4.38 -12.16
C GLU A 21 -2.87 -3.43 -12.53
N SER A 22 -2.63 -2.52 -13.46
CA SER A 22 -3.63 -1.54 -13.92
C SER A 22 -3.47 -1.29 -15.40
N ASP A 23 -4.41 -1.81 -16.17
CA ASP A 23 -4.57 -1.51 -17.58
C ASP A 23 -5.17 -0.09 -17.72
N PRO A 24 -4.65 0.85 -18.54
CA PRO A 24 -3.59 0.76 -19.55
C PRO A 24 -2.16 1.12 -19.09
N PHE A 25 -1.94 1.37 -17.80
CA PHE A 25 -0.70 1.97 -17.28
C PHE A 25 0.36 0.94 -16.82
N GLY A 26 0.08 -0.36 -16.98
CA GLY A 26 0.91 -1.46 -16.48
C GLY A 26 0.72 -1.67 -14.98
N SER A 27 1.27 -0.77 -14.17
CA SER A 27 1.18 -0.84 -12.69
C SER A 27 0.70 0.46 -12.08
N SER A 28 -0.05 0.35 -10.98
CA SER A 28 -0.41 1.47 -10.12
C SER A 28 -0.03 1.19 -8.67
N PHE A 29 0.41 2.23 -7.96
CA PHE A 29 0.91 2.16 -6.60
C PHE A 29 -0.05 2.87 -5.65
N HIS A 30 -0.56 2.14 -4.66
CA HIS A 30 -1.61 2.62 -3.76
C HIS A 30 -1.07 2.66 -2.33
N PRO A 31 -1.08 3.83 -1.65
CA PRO A 31 -0.84 3.90 -0.22
C PRO A 31 -1.90 3.09 0.52
N ILE A 32 -1.47 2.27 1.48
CA ILE A 32 -2.35 1.41 2.25
C ILE A 32 -2.14 1.55 3.76
N LYS A 33 -3.19 1.17 4.48
CA LYS A 33 -3.16 0.82 5.90
C LYS A 33 -3.52 -0.65 6.04
N ARG A 34 -2.78 -1.38 6.87
CA ARG A 34 -3.08 -2.76 7.26
C ARG A 34 -3.63 -2.78 8.67
N ASP A 35 -4.76 -3.42 8.87
CA ASP A 35 -5.27 -3.74 10.21
C ASP A 35 -4.48 -4.94 10.76
N ARG A 36 -3.75 -4.74 11.87
CA ARG A 36 -2.96 -5.80 12.50
C ARG A 36 -3.81 -6.94 13.08
N LYS A 37 -5.05 -6.67 13.49
CA LYS A 37 -5.93 -7.66 14.11
C LYS A 37 -6.58 -8.55 13.07
N THR A 38 -7.07 -7.96 11.97
CA THR A 38 -7.79 -8.70 10.93
C THR A 38 -6.89 -9.10 9.77
N GLY A 39 -5.74 -8.46 9.61
CA GLY A 39 -4.86 -8.59 8.45
C GLY A 39 -5.41 -7.87 7.21
N GLU A 40 -6.55 -7.17 7.32
CA GLU A 40 -7.20 -6.50 6.20
C GLU A 40 -6.36 -5.30 5.72
N ILE A 41 -6.33 -5.09 4.41
CA ILE A 41 -5.62 -3.98 3.78
C ILE A 41 -6.64 -3.02 3.19
N LEU A 42 -6.49 -1.74 3.53
CA LEU A 42 -7.33 -0.65 3.07
C LEU A 42 -6.49 0.34 2.28
N VAL A 43 -6.95 0.69 1.08
CA VAL A 43 -6.36 1.78 0.28
C VAL A 43 -6.73 3.11 0.92
N ILE A 44 -5.73 3.94 1.20
CA ILE A 44 -5.94 5.23 1.85
C ILE A 44 -6.51 6.22 0.83
N ASN A 45 -7.69 6.78 1.14
CA ASN A 45 -8.35 7.82 0.35
C ASN A 45 -8.56 7.47 -1.14
N ASN A 46 -8.59 6.16 -1.48
CA ASN A 46 -8.61 5.68 -2.86
C ASN A 46 -7.49 6.27 -3.75
N LEU A 47 -6.36 6.64 -3.15
CA LEU A 47 -5.24 7.28 -3.84
C LEU A 47 -4.40 6.25 -4.59
N TRP A 48 -3.94 6.65 -5.77
CA TRP A 48 -3.03 5.88 -6.59
C TRP A 48 -1.97 6.79 -7.22
N TYR A 49 -0.84 6.19 -7.55
CA TYR A 49 0.30 6.85 -8.17
C TYR A 49 0.84 5.97 -9.29
N THR A 50 1.52 6.59 -10.26
CA THR A 50 2.22 5.88 -11.33
C THR A 50 3.57 5.33 -10.90
N THR A 51 4.08 5.73 -9.73
CA THR A 51 5.38 5.28 -9.21
C THR A 51 5.33 4.97 -7.73
N TYR A 52 6.11 3.97 -7.30
CA TYR A 52 6.33 3.63 -5.89
C TYR A 52 6.82 4.85 -5.08
N THR A 53 7.76 5.62 -5.62
CA THR A 53 8.31 6.80 -4.94
C THR A 53 7.24 7.85 -4.68
N GLY A 54 6.34 8.10 -5.65
CA GLY A 54 5.20 9.00 -5.47
C GLY A 54 4.29 8.55 -4.33
N ALA A 55 3.90 7.27 -4.34
CA ALA A 55 3.09 6.68 -3.27
C ALA A 55 3.80 6.73 -1.91
N ARG A 56 5.12 6.57 -1.86
CA ARG A 56 5.90 6.69 -0.62
C ARG A 56 6.01 8.13 -0.12
N HIS A 57 6.08 9.11 -1.01
CA HIS A 57 6.12 10.52 -0.65
C HIS A 57 4.84 11.01 0.01
N TYR A 58 3.70 10.39 -0.27
CA TYR A 58 2.45 10.61 0.47
C TYR A 58 2.68 10.60 1.99
N PHE A 59 3.34 9.57 2.53
CA PHE A 59 3.58 9.43 3.97
C PHE A 59 4.59 10.44 4.56
N ARG A 60 5.22 11.26 3.72
CA ARG A 60 6.17 12.30 4.13
C ARG A 60 5.57 13.70 4.10
N LEU A 61 4.36 13.87 3.57
CA LEU A 61 3.69 15.17 3.58
C LEU A 61 3.29 15.54 5.01
N ASN A 62 3.68 16.74 5.45
CA ASN A 62 3.45 17.20 6.83
C ASN A 62 1.97 17.30 7.20
N THR A 63 1.08 17.36 6.19
CA THR A 63 -0.37 17.46 6.35
C THR A 63 -1.05 16.10 6.49
N ASN A 64 -0.33 14.99 6.33
CA ASN A 64 -0.92 13.66 6.41
C ASN A 64 -0.85 13.09 7.84
N GLU A 65 -1.97 12.50 8.27
CA GLU A 65 -2.09 11.79 9.55
C GLU A 65 -1.38 10.42 9.50
N PHE A 66 -1.08 9.92 8.30
CA PHE A 66 -0.41 8.64 8.08
C PHE A 66 1.10 8.84 8.04
N ARG A 67 1.79 8.42 9.11
CA ARG A 67 3.25 8.48 9.23
C ARG A 67 3.83 7.09 9.37
N VAL A 68 4.68 6.73 8.41
CA VAL A 68 5.35 5.42 8.38
C VAL A 68 6.42 5.33 9.45
N CYS A 69 6.53 4.16 10.09
CA CYS A 69 7.59 3.88 11.04
C CYS A 69 8.82 3.32 10.30
N GLY A 70 9.92 4.08 10.29
CA GLY A 70 11.19 3.62 9.76
C GLY A 70 11.19 3.35 8.25
N ARG A 71 11.69 2.19 7.82
CA ARG A 71 11.85 1.85 6.40
C ARG A 71 10.70 0.96 5.91
N MET A 72 10.40 1.07 4.62
CA MET A 72 9.46 0.16 3.98
C MET A 72 10.22 -1.03 3.39
N HIS A 73 9.74 -2.23 3.68
CA HIS A 73 10.30 -3.49 3.23
C HIS A 73 9.26 -4.25 2.41
N LYS A 74 9.70 -4.87 1.31
CA LYS A 74 8.84 -5.71 0.48
C LYS A 74 8.46 -6.95 1.28
N VAL A 75 7.18 -7.29 1.33
CA VAL A 75 6.66 -8.46 2.05
C VAL A 75 6.19 -9.53 1.08
N ASP A 76 6.31 -10.80 1.49
CA ASP A 76 5.85 -11.93 0.69
C ASP A 76 4.32 -12.02 0.67
N LEU A 77 3.76 -12.08 -0.54
CA LEU A 77 2.31 -12.08 -0.77
C LEU A 77 1.60 -13.36 -0.30
N ASN A 78 2.35 -14.46 -0.10
CA ASN A 78 1.81 -15.77 0.27
C ASN A 78 1.02 -15.77 1.60
N ASN A 79 1.17 -14.73 2.43
CA ASN A 79 0.47 -14.60 3.73
C ASN A 79 -0.61 -13.51 3.77
N THR A 80 -0.95 -12.85 2.65
CA THR A 80 -1.77 -11.63 2.70
C THR A 80 -3.14 -11.81 2.04
N LYS A 81 -4.19 -11.96 2.84
CA LYS A 81 -5.59 -11.95 2.35
C LYS A 81 -6.06 -10.52 2.12
N LEU A 82 -6.30 -10.16 0.86
CA LEU A 82 -6.77 -8.85 0.46
C LEU A 82 -8.31 -8.86 0.33
N LYS A 83 -8.99 -7.97 1.05
CA LYS A 83 -10.40 -7.66 0.83
C LYS A 83 -10.47 -6.36 0.05
N GLN A 84 -11.18 -6.37 -1.08
CA GLN A 84 -11.49 -5.13 -1.78
C GLN A 84 -12.62 -4.39 -1.03
N PRO A 85 -12.60 -3.04 -0.98
CA PRO A 85 -13.73 -2.29 -0.44
C PRO A 85 -14.97 -2.56 -1.30
N SER A 86 -16.07 -2.89 -0.62
CA SER A 86 -17.40 -3.16 -1.18
C SER A 86 -18.03 -1.94 -1.86
#